data_AF-A0A957ADL1-F1
#
_entry.id   AF-A0A957ADL1-F1
#
_cell.length_a   1.000
_cell.length_b   1.000
_cell.length_c   1.000
_cell.angle_alpha   90.00
_cell.angle_beta   90.00
_cell.angle_gamma   90.00
#
_symmetry.space_group_name_H-M   'P 1'
#
loop_
_entity.id
_entity.type
_entity.pdbx_description
1 polymer ?
#
loop_
_entity_poly.entity_id
_entity_poly.type
_entity_poly.pdbx_seq_one_letter_code
_entity_poly.pdbx_strand_id
1 'polypeptide(L)'
;MAILRQPDILLAVGIMVIVGMMIIPLPTPVVDLLLTINIAASVTILLVAIYTDEPLRFSVFPSLLLITTLFRLALNVSTSRLILLQADAGSVVDSFGSFVVGGSLVVGIVVFLILVVI
;
A
#
# COMPACT_ATOMS: atom_id res chain seq x y z
N MET A 1 24.00 -15.08 9.99
CA MET A 1 23.46 -13.88 9.28
C MET A 1 23.52 -14.01 7.74
N ALA A 2 23.43 -15.23 7.19
CA ALA A 2 23.45 -15.48 5.73
C ALA A 2 22.07 -15.88 5.15
N ILE A 3 21.05 -15.99 6.01
CA ILE A 3 19.70 -16.49 5.67
C ILE A 3 18.84 -15.40 5.00
N LEU A 4 19.16 -14.11 5.16
CA LEU A 4 18.41 -12.98 4.59
C LEU A 4 18.76 -12.65 3.12
N ARG A 5 19.64 -13.43 2.48
CA ARG A 5 20.17 -13.11 1.14
C ARG A 5 19.41 -13.77 -0.01
N GLN A 6 18.48 -14.68 0.28
CA GLN A 6 17.60 -15.27 -0.74
C GLN A 6 16.28 -14.47 -0.82
N PRO A 7 15.95 -13.88 -2.00
CA PRO A 7 14.69 -13.16 -2.19
C PRO A 7 13.47 -14.01 -1.83
N ASP A 8 13.56 -15.34 -1.96
CA ASP A 8 12.51 -16.29 -1.60
C ASP A 8 12.11 -16.23 -0.11
N ILE A 9 13.07 -16.01 0.78
CA ILE A 9 12.79 -15.91 2.23
C ILE A 9 12.10 -14.57 2.54
N LEU A 10 12.49 -13.50 1.85
CA LEU A 10 11.85 -12.20 2.01
C LEU A 10 10.39 -12.23 1.53
N LEU A 11 10.14 -12.91 0.41
CA LEU A 11 8.80 -13.19 -0.11
C LEU A 11 7.97 -14.02 0.88
N ALA A 12 8.54 -15.11 1.40
CA ALA A 12 7.86 -15.98 2.37
C ALA A 12 7.51 -15.24 3.66
N VAL A 13 8.41 -14.40 4.17
CA VAL A 13 8.15 -13.54 5.34
C VAL A 13 7.07 -12.52 5.03
N GLY A 14 7.07 -11.90 3.85
CA GLY A 14 6.01 -10.99 3.42
C GLY A 14 4.64 -11.64 3.43
N ILE A 15 4.53 -12.84 2.85
CA ILE A 15 3.29 -13.64 2.86
C ILE A 15 2.88 -14.00 4.30
N MET A 16 3.82 -14.41 5.15
CA MET A 16 3.54 -14.71 6.56
C MET A 16 3.02 -13.48 7.31
N VAL A 17 3.57 -12.29 7.05
CA VAL A 17 3.10 -11.03 7.63
C VAL A 17 1.68 -10.70 7.14
N ILE A 18 1.40 -10.87 5.85
CA ILE A 18 0.05 -10.66 5.29
C ILE A 18 -0.97 -11.58 5.97
N VAL A 19 -0.65 -12.88 6.06
CA VAL A 19 -1.51 -13.87 6.73
C VAL A 19 -1.65 -13.56 8.23
N GLY A 20 -0.55 -13.17 8.88
CA GLY A 20 -0.56 -12.77 10.29
C GLY A 20 -1.46 -11.55 10.55
N MET A 21 -1.41 -10.55 9.66
CA MET A 21 -2.29 -9.38 9.69
C MET A 21 -3.77 -9.72 9.41
N MET A 22 -4.07 -10.81 8.69
CA MET A 22 -5.46 -11.28 8.52
C MET A 22 -6.01 -11.91 9.81
N ILE A 23 -5.16 -12.56 10.60
CA ILE A 23 -5.55 -13.21 11.86
C ILE A 23 -5.63 -12.16 12.99
N ILE A 24 -4.64 -11.26 13.07
CA ILE A 24 -4.53 -10.27 14.14
C ILE A 24 -5.05 -8.92 13.64
N PRO A 25 -6.19 -8.41 14.16
CA PRO A 25 -6.65 -7.07 13.82
C PRO A 25 -5.60 -6.03 14.23
N LEU A 26 -5.11 -5.26 13.26
CA LEU A 26 -4.30 -4.08 13.55
C LEU A 26 -5.20 -2.94 14.04
N PRO A 27 -4.79 -2.18 15.06
CA PRO A 27 -5.55 -1.01 15.49
C PRO A 27 -5.53 0.07 14.39
N THR A 28 -6.66 0.76 14.20
CA THR A 28 -6.86 1.80 13.19
C THR A 28 -5.74 2.85 13.09
N PRO A 29 -5.21 3.43 14.19
CA PRO A 29 -4.15 4.44 14.10
C PRO A 29 -2.82 3.90 13.55
N VAL A 30 -2.55 2.61 13.72
CA VAL A 30 -1.35 1.97 13.15
C VAL A 30 -1.51 1.88 11.64
N VAL A 31 -2.68 1.42 11.16
CA VAL A 31 -2.97 1.34 9.72
C VAL A 31 -2.90 2.72 9.06
N ASP A 32 -3.45 3.76 9.68
CA ASP A 32 -3.36 5.14 9.18
C ASP A 32 -1.91 5.63 9.03
N LEU A 33 -1.06 5.35 10.02
CA LEU A 33 0.37 5.71 9.96
C LEU A 33 1.08 4.97 8.82
N LEU A 34 0.88 3.66 8.72
CA LEU A 34 1.52 2.84 7.68
C LEU A 34 1.04 3.22 6.27
N LEU A 35 -0.25 3.54 6.12
CA LEU A 35 -0.83 3.99 4.85
C LEU A 35 -0.29 5.37 4.45
N THR A 36 -0.15 6.30 5.41
CA THR A 36 0.50 7.60 5.19
C THR A 36 1.95 7.43 4.72
N ILE A 37 2.73 6.57 5.37
CA ILE A 37 4.11 6.26 4.98
C ILE A 37 4.15 5.63 3.57
N ASN A 38 3.20 4.75 3.25
CA ASN A 38 3.11 4.13 1.93
C ASN A 38 2.92 5.17 0.82
N ILE A 39 2.01 6.13 1.01
CA ILE A 39 1.75 7.21 0.06
C ILE A 39 2.99 8.12 -0.05
N ALA A 40 3.57 8.54 1.08
CA ALA A 40 4.77 9.39 1.10
C ALA A 40 5.95 8.72 0.38
N ALA A 41 6.19 7.43 0.62
CA ALA A 41 7.22 6.65 -0.07
C ALA A 41 6.93 6.52 -1.56
N SER A 42 5.67 6.27 -1.95
CA SER A 42 5.26 6.16 -3.36
C SER A 42 5.49 7.47 -4.11
N VAL A 43 5.13 8.61 -3.51
CA VAL A 43 5.39 9.95 -4.08
C VAL A 43 6.88 10.23 -4.14
N THR A 44 7.65 9.85 -3.12
CA THR A 44 9.11 10.01 -3.12
C THR A 44 9.75 9.22 -4.26
N ILE A 45 9.35 7.96 -4.45
CA ILE A 45 9.83 7.11 -5.55
C ILE A 45 9.45 7.71 -6.90
N LEU A 46 8.23 8.23 -7.04
CA LEU A 46 7.78 8.91 -8.25
C LEU A 46 8.63 10.14 -8.56
N LEU A 47 8.88 11.00 -7.58
CA LEU A 47 9.73 12.18 -7.74
C LEU A 47 11.15 11.78 -8.11
N VAL A 48 11.75 10.82 -7.40
CA VAL A 48 13.07 10.29 -7.73
C VAL A 48 13.11 9.77 -9.17
N ALA A 49 12.06 9.06 -9.63
CA ALA A 49 11.99 8.55 -10.99
C ALA A 49 11.88 9.67 -12.05
N ILE A 50 11.14 10.74 -11.77
CA ILE A 50 10.98 11.89 -12.69
C ILE A 50 12.27 12.73 -12.78
N TYR A 51 12.98 12.90 -11.66
CA TYR A 51 14.16 13.75 -11.58
C TYR A 51 15.50 13.03 -11.80
N THR A 52 15.49 11.70 -11.98
CA THR A 52 16.71 10.91 -12.21
C THR A 52 16.85 10.56 -13.69
N ASP A 53 17.89 11.08 -14.35
CA ASP A 53 18.22 10.78 -15.75
C ASP A 53 18.67 9.31 -15.99
N GLU A 54 19.08 8.60 -14.93
CA GLU A 54 19.57 7.22 -15.00
C GLU A 54 18.94 6.31 -13.92
N PRO A 55 17.66 5.90 -14.09
CA PRO A 55 16.90 5.17 -13.07
C PRO A 55 17.42 3.73 -12.79
N LEU A 56 18.45 3.26 -13.53
CA LEU A 56 18.75 1.85 -13.70
C LEU A 56 20.22 1.44 -13.49
N ARG A 57 21.10 2.27 -12.90
CA ARG A 57 22.45 1.80 -12.50
C ARG A 57 22.48 0.97 -11.21
N PHE A 58 21.31 0.74 -10.61
CA PHE A 58 21.15 0.06 -9.32
C PHE A 58 20.42 -1.28 -9.47
N SER A 59 21.13 -2.39 -9.21
CA SER A 59 20.55 -3.72 -8.97
C SER A 59 19.53 -3.78 -7.82
N VAL A 60 19.28 -2.67 -7.13
CA VAL A 60 18.39 -2.54 -5.98
C VAL A 60 16.95 -2.20 -6.40
N PHE A 61 16.74 -1.68 -7.62
CA PHE A 61 15.41 -1.26 -8.09
C PHE A 61 14.37 -2.40 -8.07
N PRO A 62 14.67 -3.62 -8.59
CA PRO A 62 13.71 -4.73 -8.54
C PRO A 62 13.38 -5.15 -7.10
N SER A 63 14.38 -5.13 -6.22
CA SER A 63 14.23 -5.49 -4.81
C SER A 63 13.36 -4.47 -4.06
N LEU A 64 13.57 -3.18 -4.31
CA LEU A 64 12.77 -2.10 -3.72
C LEU A 64 11.32 -2.18 -4.20
N LEU A 65 11.08 -2.38 -5.50
CA LEU A 65 9.74 -2.56 -6.04
C LEU A 65 9.03 -3.79 -5.44
N LEU A 66 9.76 -4.89 -5.24
CA LEU A 66 9.20 -6.09 -4.61
C LEU A 66 8.77 -5.81 -3.16
N ILE A 67 9.64 -5.17 -2.38
CA ILE A 67 9.35 -4.82 -0.97
C ILE A 67 8.17 -3.85 -0.90
N THR A 68 8.14 -2.80 -1.72
CA THR A 68 7.05 -1.82 -1.72
C THR A 68 5.73 -2.45 -2.17
N THR A 69 5.76 -3.39 -3.11
CA THR A 69 4.59 -4.14 -3.55
C THR A 69 4.04 -5.04 -2.44
N LEU A 70 4.91 -5.80 -1.76
CA LEU A 70 4.49 -6.63 -0.62
C LEU A 70 3.91 -5.79 0.52
N PHE A 71 4.55 -4.66 0.82
CA PHE A 71 4.08 -3.71 1.81
C PHE A 71 2.69 -3.15 1.46
N ARG A 72 2.49 -2.74 0.19
CA ARG A 72 1.17 -2.34 -0.31
C ARG A 72 0.15 -3.46 -0.16
N LEU A 73 0.50 -4.71 -0.49
CA LEU A 73 -0.43 -5.83 -0.42
C LEU A 73 -0.88 -6.11 1.03
N ALA A 74 0.06 -6.08 1.98
CA ALA A 74 -0.24 -6.25 3.41
C ALA A 74 -1.18 -5.16 3.95
N LEU A 75 -0.94 -3.90 3.58
CA LEU A 75 -1.79 -2.78 4.00
C LEU A 75 -3.19 -2.87 3.39
N ASN A 76 -3.31 -3.12 2.09
CA ASN A 76 -4.63 -3.22 1.44
C ASN A 76 -5.48 -4.34 2.06
N VAL A 77 -4.90 -5.52 2.31
CA VAL A 77 -5.62 -6.63 2.95
C VAL A 77 -6.06 -6.27 4.37
N SER A 78 -5.19 -5.63 5.15
CA SER A 78 -5.50 -5.20 6.53
C SER A 78 -6.60 -4.15 6.57
N THR A 79 -6.49 -3.11 5.73
CA THR A 79 -7.47 -2.02 5.63
C THR A 79 -8.82 -2.54 5.16
N SER A 80 -8.89 -3.38 4.12
CA SER A 80 -10.15 -3.99 3.68
C SER A 80 -10.80 -4.81 4.77
N ARG A 81 -10.03 -5.54 5.57
CA ARG A 81 -10.56 -6.30 6.72
C ARG A 81 -11.14 -5.38 7.79
N LEU A 82 -10.47 -4.27 8.14
CA LEU A 82 -10.99 -3.30 9.11
C LEU A 82 -12.30 -2.67 8.62
N ILE A 83 -12.34 -2.26 7.35
CA ILE A 83 -13.55 -1.73 6.71
C ILE A 83 -14.70 -2.74 6.79
N LEU A 84 -14.44 -4.00 6.44
CA LEU A 84 -15.49 -5.03 6.36
C LEU A 84 -15.95 -5.57 7.72
N LEU A 85 -15.05 -5.65 8.72
CA LEU A 85 -15.37 -6.26 10.02
C LEU A 85 -15.74 -5.24 11.10
N GLN A 86 -15.21 -4.01 11.02
CA GLN A 86 -15.36 -3.00 12.07
C GLN A 86 -16.10 -1.75 11.57
N ALA A 87 -16.39 -1.66 10.26
CA ALA A 87 -16.91 -0.46 9.61
C ALA A 87 -16.05 0.78 9.88
N ASP A 88 -14.76 0.57 10.18
CA ASP A 88 -13.78 1.61 10.46
C ASP A 88 -12.67 1.51 9.42
N ALA A 89 -12.60 2.52 8.55
CA ALA A 89 -11.62 2.59 7.48
C ALA A 89 -10.31 3.26 7.91
N GLY A 90 -10.29 3.94 9.07
CA GLY A 90 -9.25 4.89 9.42
C GLY A 90 -9.47 6.27 8.81
N SER A 91 -8.84 7.26 9.42
CA SER A 91 -9.01 8.68 9.09
C SER A 91 -8.46 9.02 7.70
N VAL A 92 -7.37 8.36 7.29
CA VAL A 92 -6.73 8.63 6.00
C VAL A 92 -7.59 8.11 4.86
N VAL A 93 -8.14 6.90 5.01
CA VAL A 93 -9.02 6.29 3.99
C VAL A 93 -10.34 7.04 3.87
N ASP A 94 -10.95 7.45 4.98
CA ASP A 94 -12.19 8.22 4.96
C ASP A 94 -11.99 9.62 4.36
N SER A 95 -10.86 10.28 4.67
CA SER A 95 -10.49 11.56 4.07
C SER A 95 -10.23 11.44 2.56
N PHE A 96 -9.52 10.40 2.12
CA PHE A 96 -9.32 10.14 0.70
C PHE A 96 -10.62 9.80 -0.02
N GLY A 97 -11.48 8.98 0.60
CA GLY A 97 -12.78 8.61 0.08
C GLY A 97 -13.63 9.85 -0.16
N SER A 98 -13.84 10.66 0.88
CA SER A 98 -14.60 11.92 0.82
C SER A 98 -14.03 12.92 -0.19
N PHE A 99 -12.70 13.00 -0.32
CA PHE A 99 -12.04 13.80 -1.36
C PHE A 99 -12.37 13.32 -2.77
N VAL A 100 -12.35 12.01 -3.03
CA VAL A 100 -12.61 11.43 -4.36
C VAL A 100 -14.09 11.51 -4.75
N VAL A 101 -15.03 11.24 -3.83
CA VAL A 101 -16.47 11.39 -4.14
C VAL A 101 -16.91 12.85 -4.22
N GLY A 102 -16.19 13.80 -3.61
CA GLY A 102 -16.52 15.23 -3.66
C GLY A 102 -17.96 15.55 -3.19
N GLY A 103 -18.51 14.72 -2.30
CA GLY A 103 -19.90 14.83 -1.81
C GLY A 103 -20.97 14.13 -2.67
N SER A 104 -20.60 13.50 -3.79
CA SER A 104 -21.52 12.70 -4.62
C SER A 104 -20.98 11.30 -4.85
N LEU A 105 -21.68 10.30 -4.31
CA LEU A 105 -21.33 8.88 -4.53
C LEU A 105 -21.26 8.53 -6.03
N VAL A 106 -22.11 9.16 -6.85
CA VAL A 106 -22.14 8.97 -8.31
C VAL A 106 -20.80 9.37 -8.93
N VAL A 107 -20.24 10.52 -8.52
CA VAL A 107 -18.95 11.00 -9.02
C VAL A 107 -17.85 10.02 -8.65
N GLY A 108 -17.82 9.53 -7.40
CA GLY A 108 -16.82 8.55 -6.98
C GLY A 108 -16.88 7.24 -7.76
N ILE A 109 -18.09 6.71 -8.04
CA ILE A 109 -18.24 5.50 -8.86
C ILE A 109 -17.72 5.72 -10.28
N VAL A 110 -18.00 6.87 -10.89
CA VAL A 110 -17.51 7.20 -12.24
C VAL A 110 -15.98 7.29 -12.26
N VAL A 111 -15.37 7.99 -11.30
CA VAL A 111 -13.91 8.09 -11.19
C VAL A 111 -13.28 6.72 -10.97
N PHE A 112 -13.85 5.90 -10.09
CA PHE A 112 -13.37 4.54 -9.84
C PHE A 112 -13.42 3.68 -11.10
N LEU A 113 -14.51 3.75 -11.89
CA LEU A 113 -14.61 3.03 -13.16
C LEU A 113 -13.56 3.48 -14.18
N ILE A 114 -13.29 4.77 -14.28
CA ILE A 114 -12.23 5.28 -15.17
C ILE A 114 -10.87 4.68 -14.78
N LEU A 115 -10.55 4.62 -13.49
CA LEU A 115 -9.27 4.06 -13.00
C LEU A 115 -9.14 2.54 -13.20
N VAL A 116 -10.23 1.78 -13.15
CA VAL A 116 -10.21 0.32 -13.31
C VAL A 116 -10.13 -0.11 -14.78
N VAL A 117 -10.71 0.68 -15.69
CA VAL A 117 -10.76 0.36 -17.13
C VAL A 117 -9.44 0.65 -17.86
N ILE A 118 -8.67 1.63 -17.38
CA ILE A 118 -7.37 2.03 -17.95
C ILE A 118 -6.27 1.10 -17.44
#